data_AF-A0A9E3YEJ0-F1
#
_entry.id   AF-A0A9E3YEJ0-F1
#
_cell.length_a   1.000
_cell.length_b   1.000
_cell.length_c   1.000
_cell.angle_alpha   90.00
_cell.angle_beta   90.00
_cell.angle_gamma   90.00
#
_symmetry.space_group_name_H-M   'P 1'
#
loop_
_entity.id
_entity.type
_entity.pdbx_description
1 polymer ?
#
loop_
_entity_poly.entity_id
_entity_poly.type
_entity_poly.pdbx_seq_one_letter_code
_entity_poly.pdbx_strand_id
1 'polypeptide(L)'
;MAPAPLLQLTGIALTYGGNPLFRDLDLVIQPGDRLALVGRNGSGKSTLMKIMAGLVQADGGSRILTPGTTVGYMEQEPDFAGYATLGDYAMGRLDPAEAYRVEIAAEGLGFDPAVAVETASGGERRRAALARLLAEAPELMLLDEPTNHLDIQAIQWLEGRLRETRAGFVLISHDRA
;
A
#
# COMPACT_ATOMS: atom_id res chain seq x y z
N MET A 1 16.87 24.49 -0.22
CA MET A 1 15.64 24.32 -1.02
C MET A 1 14.80 23.25 -0.35
N ALA A 2 13.49 23.45 -0.24
CA ALA A 2 12.61 22.37 0.21
C ALA A 2 12.59 21.26 -0.86
N PRO A 3 12.57 19.96 -0.48
CA PRO A 3 12.44 18.87 -1.43
C PRO A 3 11.13 18.99 -2.22
N ALA A 4 11.12 18.51 -3.46
CA ALA A 4 9.89 18.43 -4.25
C ALA A 4 8.94 17.40 -3.61
N PRO A 5 7.61 17.65 -3.58
CA PRO A 5 6.65 16.69 -3.06
C PRO A 5 6.62 15.42 -3.91
N LEU A 6 6.27 14.28 -3.32
CA LEU A 6 6.03 13.03 -4.06
C LEU A 6 4.70 13.11 -4.81
N LEU A 7 3.64 13.52 -4.11
CA LEU A 7 2.27 13.57 -4.62
C LEU A 7 1.58 14.86 -4.16
N GLN A 8 0.88 15.50 -5.08
CA GLN A 8 0.00 16.62 -4.80
C GLN A 8 -1.41 16.34 -5.37
N LEU A 9 -2.40 16.49 -4.50
CA LEU A 9 -3.83 16.51 -4.80
C LEU A 9 -4.33 17.95 -4.61
N THR A 10 -5.05 18.47 -5.59
CA THR A 10 -5.60 19.83 -5.52
C THR A 10 -7.05 19.85 -6.00
N GLY A 11 -7.96 20.32 -5.14
CA GLY A 11 -9.39 20.46 -5.43
C GLY A 11 -10.08 19.14 -5.75
N ILE A 12 -9.65 18.02 -5.17
CA ILE A 12 -10.20 16.70 -5.50
C ILE A 12 -11.67 16.63 -5.11
N ALA A 13 -12.50 16.30 -6.10
CA ALA A 13 -13.93 16.05 -5.94
C ALA A 13 -14.26 14.64 -6.43
N LEU A 14 -15.10 13.92 -5.70
CA LEU A 14 -15.59 12.60 -6.10
C LEU A 14 -17.00 12.36 -5.58
N THR A 15 -17.85 11.82 -6.44
CA THR A 15 -19.24 11.46 -6.18
C THR A 15 -19.44 9.97 -6.43
N TYR A 16 -20.08 9.27 -5.49
CA TYR A 16 -20.41 7.86 -5.67
C TYR A 16 -21.90 7.64 -5.42
N GLY A 17 -22.59 7.06 -6.40
CA GLY A 17 -24.04 6.82 -6.32
C GLY A 17 -24.87 8.09 -6.08
N GLY A 18 -24.41 9.24 -6.59
CA GLY A 18 -25.07 10.54 -6.42
C GLY A 18 -24.75 11.29 -5.12
N ASN A 19 -24.01 10.67 -4.18
CA ASN A 19 -23.57 11.34 -2.95
C ASN A 19 -22.10 11.77 -3.07
N PRO A 20 -21.75 13.03 -2.77
CA PRO A 20 -20.36 13.48 -2.76
C PRO A 20 -19.59 12.77 -1.65
N LEU A 21 -18.50 12.09 -2.01
CA LEU A 21 -17.51 11.55 -1.08
C LEU A 21 -16.49 12.62 -0.68
N PHE A 22 -15.99 13.37 -1.66
CA PHE A 22 -15.03 14.46 -1.47
C PHE A 22 -15.49 15.73 -2.18
N ARG A 23 -15.20 16.88 -1.58
CA ARG A 23 -15.33 18.21 -2.20
C ARG A 23 -14.11 19.02 -1.80
N ASP A 24 -13.44 19.61 -2.78
CA ASP A 24 -12.29 20.50 -2.62
C ASP A 24 -11.18 19.93 -1.70
N LEU A 25 -10.84 18.65 -1.86
CA LEU A 25 -9.79 18.01 -1.07
C LEU A 25 -8.40 18.35 -1.63
N ASP A 26 -7.61 19.03 -0.80
CA ASP A 26 -6.20 19.32 -1.03
C ASP A 26 -5.32 18.44 -0.13
N LEU A 27 -4.24 17.88 -0.69
CA LEU A 27 -3.25 17.11 0.06
C LEU A 27 -1.90 17.19 -0.64
N VAL A 28 -0.83 17.36 0.13
CA VAL A 28 0.55 17.27 -0.35
C VAL A 28 1.26 16.22 0.48
N ILE A 29 1.96 15.29 -0.18
CA ILE A 29 2.79 14.26 0.46
C ILE A 29 4.24 14.52 0.08
N GLN A 30 5.08 14.75 1.09
CA GLN A 30 6.52 14.97 0.95
C GLN A 30 7.29 13.65 1.08
N PRO A 31 8.55 13.60 0.60
CA PRO A 31 9.43 12.47 0.84
C PRO A 31 9.58 12.15 2.34
N GLY A 32 9.35 10.89 2.70
CA GLY A 32 9.46 10.41 4.08
C GLY A 32 8.28 10.72 5.00
N ASP A 33 7.21 11.36 4.49
CA ASP A 33 6.02 11.60 5.29
C ASP A 33 5.36 10.29 5.73
N ARG A 34 4.81 10.30 6.95
CA ARG A 34 4.14 9.16 7.58
C ARG A 34 2.72 9.58 7.94
N LEU A 35 1.76 9.29 7.06
CA LEU A 35 0.38 9.72 7.21
C LEU A 35 -0.52 8.55 7.62
N ALA A 36 -1.51 8.85 8.46
CA ALA A 36 -2.62 7.95 8.74
C ALA A 36 -3.95 8.57 8.29
N LEU A 37 -4.72 7.83 7.50
CA LEU A 37 -6.07 8.17 7.09
C LEU A 37 -7.06 7.53 8.07
N VAL A 38 -7.69 8.37 8.89
CA VAL A 38 -8.65 7.93 9.92
C VAL A 38 -10.03 8.49 9.60
N GLY A 39 -11.05 7.65 9.71
CA GLY A 39 -12.42 8.03 9.39
C GLY A 39 -13.37 6.83 9.43
N ARG A 40 -14.67 7.10 9.56
CA ARG A 40 -15.71 6.06 9.63
C ARG A 40 -15.70 5.16 8.40
N ASN A 41 -16.23 3.94 8.53
CA ASN A 41 -16.44 3.06 7.36
C ASN A 41 -17.34 3.79 6.34
N GLY A 42 -17.02 3.65 5.06
CA GLY A 42 -17.74 4.37 3.99
C GLY A 42 -17.39 5.85 3.82
N SER A 43 -16.45 6.42 4.58
CA SER A 43 -15.98 7.80 4.39
C SER A 43 -15.11 8.03 3.16
N GLY A 44 -14.86 6.99 2.35
CA GLY A 44 -14.09 7.09 1.11
C GLY A 44 -12.58 6.89 1.25
N LYS A 45 -12.04 6.53 2.42
CA LYS A 45 -10.59 6.37 2.64
C LYS A 45 -9.88 5.51 1.59
N SER A 46 -10.36 4.27 1.35
CA SER A 46 -9.79 3.39 0.32
C SER A 46 -9.95 3.98 -1.08
N THR A 47 -11.02 4.72 -1.34
CA THR A 47 -11.21 5.44 -2.61
C THR A 47 -10.19 6.56 -2.78
N LEU A 48 -9.90 7.32 -1.73
CA LEU A 48 -8.83 8.32 -1.73
C LEU A 48 -7.46 7.67 -1.99
N MET A 49 -7.17 6.52 -1.37
CA MET A 49 -5.94 5.78 -1.66
C MET A 49 -5.87 5.32 -3.12
N LYS A 50 -6.98 4.84 -3.70
CA LYS A 50 -7.04 4.48 -5.12
C LYS A 50 -6.81 5.69 -6.03
N ILE A 51 -7.31 6.87 -5.66
CA ILE A 51 -6.97 8.13 -6.35
C ILE A 51 -5.47 8.41 -6.21
N MET A 52 -4.90 8.34 -5.00
CA MET A 52 -3.46 8.55 -4.78
C MET A 52 -2.61 7.56 -5.59
N ALA A 53 -3.04 6.31 -5.73
CA ALA A 53 -2.39 5.28 -6.54
C ALA A 53 -2.57 5.48 -8.07
N GLY A 54 -3.49 6.36 -8.49
CA GLY A 54 -3.84 6.53 -9.90
C GLY A 54 -4.77 5.44 -10.46
N LEU A 55 -5.34 4.61 -9.60
CA LEU A 55 -6.26 3.52 -9.97
C LEU A 55 -7.71 3.98 -10.17
N VAL A 56 -8.07 5.14 -9.61
CA VAL A 56 -9.38 5.77 -9.77
C VAL A 56 -9.16 7.24 -10.14
N GLN A 57 -9.88 7.72 -11.15
CA GLN A 57 -9.91 9.14 -11.48
C GLN A 57 -10.94 9.87 -10.62
N ALA A 58 -10.59 11.07 -10.17
CA ALA A 58 -11.53 11.97 -9.50
C ALA A 58 -12.46 12.64 -10.52
N ASP A 59 -13.65 13.07 -10.08
CA ASP A 59 -14.60 13.80 -10.93
C ASP A 59 -14.14 15.25 -11.18
N GLY A 60 -13.29 15.77 -10.29
CA GLY A 60 -12.72 17.11 -10.40
C GLY A 60 -11.41 17.24 -9.62
N GLY A 61 -10.73 18.35 -9.85
CA GLY A 61 -9.40 18.61 -9.29
C GLY A 61 -8.26 18.02 -10.12
N SER A 62 -7.07 17.96 -9.51
CA SER A 62 -5.87 17.44 -10.16
C SER A 62 -5.04 16.58 -9.21
N ARG A 63 -4.42 15.55 -9.79
CA ARG A 63 -3.42 14.69 -9.15
C ARG A 63 -2.11 14.86 -9.90
N ILE A 64 -1.10 15.40 -9.22
CA ILE A 64 0.24 15.62 -9.76
C ILE A 64 1.20 14.71 -9.00
N LEU A 65 1.86 13.82 -9.73
CA LEU A 65 2.94 12.98 -9.22
C LEU A 65 4.26 13.53 -9.75
N THR A 66 5.26 13.71 -8.89
CA THR A 66 6.57 14.18 -9.34
C THR A 66 7.20 13.15 -10.27
N PRO A 67 7.72 13.54 -11.45
CA PRO A 67 8.32 12.62 -12.40
C PRO A 67 9.40 11.73 -11.77
N GLY A 68 9.35 10.43 -12.06
CA GLY A 68 10.25 9.43 -11.47
C GLY A 68 9.76 8.84 -10.15
N THR A 69 8.76 9.45 -9.51
CA THR A 69 8.21 8.92 -8.25
C THR A 69 7.53 7.57 -8.46
N THR A 70 7.93 6.58 -7.66
CA THR A 70 7.26 5.28 -7.61
C THR A 70 6.20 5.26 -6.50
N VAL A 71 4.99 4.83 -6.84
CA VAL A 71 3.89 4.65 -5.88
C VAL A 71 3.47 3.20 -5.90
N GLY A 72 3.55 2.53 -4.74
CA GLY A 72 3.04 1.18 -4.60
C GLY A 72 1.79 1.17 -3.73
N TYR A 73 0.78 0.42 -4.18
CA TYR A 73 -0.49 0.26 -3.49
C TYR A 73 -0.70 -1.20 -3.13
N MET A 74 -1.06 -1.47 -1.88
CA MET A 74 -1.42 -2.81 -1.44
C MET A 74 -2.82 -3.13 -1.96
N GLU A 75 -2.89 -3.94 -3.02
CA GLU A 75 -4.15 -4.39 -3.61
C GLU A 75 -4.96 -5.20 -2.57
N GLN A 76 -6.26 -4.92 -2.48
CA GLN A 76 -7.17 -5.66 -1.58
C GLN A 76 -7.37 -7.11 -2.07
N GLU A 77 -7.41 -7.29 -3.39
CA GLU A 77 -7.50 -8.58 -4.06
C GLU A 77 -6.33 -8.67 -5.05
N PRO A 78 -5.17 -9.18 -4.61
CA PRO A 78 -4.01 -9.27 -5.48
C PRO A 78 -4.22 -10.30 -6.58
N ASP A 79 -3.80 -9.99 -7.79
CA ASP A 79 -3.85 -10.93 -8.91
C ASP A 79 -2.63 -11.86 -8.92
N PHE A 80 -2.87 -13.14 -8.65
CA PHE A 80 -1.84 -14.19 -8.64
C PHE A 80 -1.77 -14.97 -9.97
N ALA A 81 -2.49 -14.55 -11.01
CA ALA A 81 -2.43 -15.21 -12.30
C ALA A 81 -1.00 -15.34 -12.82
N GLY A 82 -0.61 -16.55 -13.20
CA GLY A 82 0.72 -16.84 -13.75
C GLY A 82 1.82 -17.14 -12.72
N TYR A 83 1.51 -17.15 -11.42
CA TYR A 83 2.46 -17.52 -10.36
C TYR A 83 2.11 -18.87 -9.74
N ALA A 84 3.12 -19.72 -9.51
CA ALA A 84 2.93 -21.02 -8.90
C ALA A 84 2.82 -20.92 -7.37
N THR A 85 3.72 -20.13 -6.77
CA THR A 85 3.80 -19.96 -5.30
C THR A 85 3.63 -18.50 -4.88
N LEU A 86 3.35 -18.30 -3.59
CA LEU A 86 3.28 -16.96 -2.99
C LEU A 86 4.62 -16.21 -3.10
N GLY A 87 5.74 -16.93 -2.99
CA GLY A 87 7.08 -16.40 -3.18
C GLY A 87 7.30 -15.91 -4.61
N ASP A 88 6.92 -16.71 -5.62
CA ASP A 88 7.04 -16.33 -7.03
C ASP A 88 6.27 -15.03 -7.31
N TYR A 89 5.05 -14.93 -6.77
CA TYR A 89 4.24 -13.72 -6.87
C TYR A 89 4.94 -12.51 -6.23
N ALA A 90 5.47 -12.68 -5.02
CA ALA A 90 6.09 -11.59 -4.27
C ALA A 90 7.43 -11.14 -4.89
N MET A 91 8.16 -12.03 -5.56
CA MET A 91 9.40 -11.72 -6.26
C MET A 91 9.18 -11.25 -7.70
N GLY A 92 8.00 -11.47 -8.29
CA GLY A 92 7.77 -11.34 -9.74
C GLY A 92 8.00 -9.96 -10.36
N ARG A 93 8.14 -8.90 -9.55
CA ARG A 93 8.48 -7.52 -10.01
C ARG A 93 9.88 -7.06 -9.57
N LEU A 94 10.63 -7.91 -8.89
CA LEU A 94 11.94 -7.57 -8.33
C LEU A 94 13.07 -8.02 -9.26
N ASP A 95 14.20 -7.31 -9.15
CA ASP A 95 15.47 -7.85 -9.64
C ASP A 95 15.79 -9.13 -8.84
N PRO A 96 16.23 -10.24 -9.47
CA PRO A 96 16.66 -11.44 -8.76
C PRO A 96 17.69 -11.18 -7.65
N ALA A 97 18.54 -10.15 -7.78
CA ALA A 97 19.48 -9.75 -6.73
C ALA A 97 18.80 -9.23 -5.46
N GLU A 98 17.56 -8.77 -5.55
CA GLU A 98 16.76 -8.22 -4.46
C GLU A 98 15.77 -9.25 -3.87
N ALA A 99 15.75 -10.49 -4.38
CA ALA A 99 14.83 -11.55 -3.94
C ALA A 99 14.90 -11.83 -2.44
N TYR A 100 16.09 -11.68 -1.82
CA TYR A 100 16.30 -11.85 -0.37
C TYR A 100 15.39 -10.94 0.48
N ARG A 101 14.91 -9.82 -0.06
CA ARG A 101 14.01 -8.90 0.65
C ARG A 101 12.63 -9.50 0.85
N VAL A 102 12.19 -10.36 -0.07
CA VAL A 102 10.94 -11.13 0.07
C VAL A 102 11.10 -12.19 1.15
N GLU A 103 12.24 -12.87 1.22
CA GLU A 103 12.51 -13.88 2.25
C GLU A 103 12.45 -13.26 3.66
N ILE A 104 13.12 -12.12 3.86
CA ILE A 104 13.08 -11.37 5.13
C ILE A 104 11.65 -10.93 5.46
N ALA A 105 10.90 -10.47 4.46
CA ALA A 105 9.51 -10.05 4.67
C ALA A 105 8.58 -11.24 4.97
N ALA A 106 8.84 -12.40 4.37
CA ALA A 106 8.05 -13.61 4.61
C ALA A 106 8.25 -14.17 6.02
N GLU A 107 9.50 -14.22 6.48
CA GLU A 107 9.82 -14.57 7.86
C GLU A 107 9.14 -13.61 8.84
N GLY A 108 9.26 -12.30 8.61
CA GLY A 108 8.70 -11.29 9.49
C GLY A 108 7.17 -11.23 9.51
N LEU A 109 6.52 -11.46 8.37
CA LEU A 109 5.07 -11.45 8.27
C LEU A 109 4.43 -12.81 8.62
N GLY A 110 5.22 -13.88 8.70
CA GLY A 110 4.74 -15.21 9.06
C GLY A 110 3.92 -15.89 7.95
N PHE A 111 4.48 -15.98 6.74
CA PHE A 111 3.93 -16.86 5.69
C PHE A 111 5.03 -17.68 5.04
N ASP A 112 4.68 -18.85 4.52
CA ASP A 112 5.60 -19.71 3.77
C ASP A 112 5.56 -19.34 2.28
N PRO A 113 6.67 -18.83 1.69
CA PRO A 113 6.75 -18.51 0.27
C PRO A 113 6.51 -19.71 -0.66
N ALA A 114 6.77 -20.93 -0.20
CA ALA A 114 6.63 -22.15 -1.00
C ALA A 114 5.16 -22.60 -1.15
N VAL A 115 4.23 -22.02 -0.39
CA VAL A 115 2.81 -22.35 -0.49
C VAL A 115 2.30 -22.02 -1.89
N ALA A 116 1.63 -23.01 -2.50
CA ALA A 116 1.02 -22.83 -3.80
C ALA A 116 -0.12 -21.82 -3.74
N VAL A 117 -0.20 -20.94 -4.74
CA VAL A 117 -1.24 -19.91 -4.84
C VAL A 117 -2.65 -20.50 -4.69
N GLU A 118 -2.90 -21.64 -5.34
CA GLU A 118 -4.21 -22.30 -5.35
C GLU A 118 -4.68 -22.73 -3.96
N THR A 119 -3.76 -23.16 -3.10
CA THR A 119 -4.06 -23.64 -1.74
C THR A 119 -3.93 -22.57 -0.67
N ALA A 120 -3.31 -21.43 -1.00
CA ALA A 120 -3.08 -20.34 -0.05
C ALA A 120 -4.40 -19.74 0.45
N SER A 121 -4.50 -19.56 1.76
CA SER A 121 -5.58 -18.82 2.40
C SER A 121 -5.56 -17.34 2.01
N GLY A 122 -6.70 -16.65 2.14
CA GLY A 122 -6.77 -15.21 1.88
C GLY A 122 -5.80 -14.39 2.74
N GLY A 123 -5.54 -14.82 3.98
CA GLY A 123 -4.55 -14.20 4.86
C GLY A 123 -3.12 -14.34 4.33
N GLU A 124 -2.72 -15.54 3.90
CA GLU A 124 -1.39 -15.78 3.33
C GLU A 124 -1.19 -14.99 2.02
N ARG A 125 -2.20 -14.95 1.15
CA ARG A 125 -2.18 -14.13 -0.07
C ARG A 125 -2.00 -12.65 0.26
N ARG A 126 -2.71 -12.13 1.27
CA ARG A 126 -2.58 -10.73 1.70
C ARG A 126 -1.18 -10.45 2.26
N ARG A 127 -0.60 -11.37 3.04
CA ARG A 127 0.77 -11.27 3.55
C ARG A 127 1.80 -11.28 2.41
N ALA A 128 1.63 -12.11 1.39
CA ALA A 128 2.50 -12.11 0.21
C ALA A 128 2.43 -10.79 -0.59
N ALA A 129 1.24 -10.19 -0.72
CA ALA A 129 1.07 -8.86 -1.33
C ALA A 129 1.74 -7.74 -0.53
N LEU A 130 1.65 -7.79 0.81
CA LEU A 130 2.37 -6.86 1.66
C LEU A 130 3.89 -7.07 1.54
N ALA A 131 4.37 -8.32 1.53
CA ALA A 131 5.77 -8.64 1.35
C ALA A 131 6.33 -8.10 0.03
N ARG A 132 5.59 -8.29 -1.07
CA ARG A 132 5.91 -7.72 -2.37
C ARG A 132 6.10 -6.21 -2.30
N LEU A 133 5.12 -5.48 -1.75
CA LEU A 133 5.16 -4.03 -1.66
C LEU A 133 6.35 -3.53 -0.83
N LEU A 134 6.63 -4.17 0.31
CA LEU A 134 7.79 -3.84 1.15
C LEU A 134 9.12 -4.16 0.46
N ALA A 135 9.18 -5.24 -0.32
CA ALA A 135 10.35 -5.64 -1.08
C ALA A 135 10.55 -4.79 -2.35
N GLU A 136 9.50 -4.23 -2.95
CA GLU A 136 9.62 -3.27 -4.04
C GLU A 136 10.17 -1.91 -3.54
N ALA A 137 9.91 -1.55 -2.28
CA ALA A 137 10.24 -0.25 -1.66
C ALA A 137 10.01 0.96 -2.59
N PRO A 138 8.76 1.20 -3.01
CA PRO A 138 8.42 2.43 -3.71
C PRO A 138 8.68 3.66 -2.82
N GLU A 139 8.85 4.82 -3.44
CA GLU A 139 9.05 6.09 -2.71
C GLU A 139 7.82 6.50 -1.90
N LEU A 140 6.62 6.09 -2.35
CA LEU A 140 5.36 6.22 -1.61
C LEU A 140 4.64 4.87 -1.51
N MET A 141 4.48 4.36 -0.29
CA MET A 141 3.66 3.17 0.00
C MET A 141 2.25 3.57 0.42
N LEU A 142 1.25 2.91 -0.14
CA LEU A 142 -0.15 3.07 0.20
C LEU A 142 -0.66 1.75 0.79
N LEU A 143 -0.83 1.74 2.11
CA LEU A 143 -1.16 0.58 2.93
C LEU A 143 -2.62 0.63 3.44
N ASP A 144 -3.53 -0.14 2.85
CA ASP A 144 -4.93 -0.23 3.30
C ASP A 144 -5.13 -1.41 4.27
N GLU A 145 -5.33 -1.11 5.56
CA GLU A 145 -5.47 -2.10 6.63
C GLU A 145 -4.34 -3.17 6.60
N PRO A 146 -3.06 -2.76 6.68
CA PRO A 146 -1.94 -3.67 6.49
C PRO A 146 -1.76 -4.67 7.65
N THR A 147 -2.34 -4.40 8.82
CA THR A 147 -2.29 -5.26 10.00
C THR A 147 -3.35 -6.36 10.00
N ASN A 148 -4.32 -6.31 9.08
CA ASN A 148 -5.34 -7.36 9.00
C ASN A 148 -4.70 -8.71 8.65
N HIS A 149 -5.20 -9.77 9.30
CA HIS A 149 -4.69 -11.13 9.14
C HIS A 149 -3.23 -11.33 9.57
N LEU A 150 -2.66 -10.37 10.31
CA LEU A 150 -1.37 -10.52 10.99
C LEU A 150 -1.60 -10.91 12.45
N ASP A 151 -0.73 -11.75 12.99
CA ASP A 151 -0.63 -11.94 14.43
C ASP A 151 0.19 -10.80 15.07
N ILE A 152 0.28 -10.82 16.40
CA ILE A 152 0.98 -9.77 17.14
C ILE A 152 2.47 -9.66 16.79
N GLN A 153 3.12 -10.79 16.45
CA GLN A 153 4.55 -10.80 16.11
C GLN A 153 4.78 -10.15 14.75
N ALA A 154 3.95 -10.51 13.78
CA ALA A 154 3.97 -9.91 12.44
C ALA A 154 3.62 -8.41 12.46
N ILE A 155 2.67 -7.99 13.31
CA ILE A 155 2.35 -6.57 13.51
C ILE A 155 3.57 -5.82 14.04
N GLN A 156 4.22 -6.32 15.10
CA GLN A 156 5.41 -5.69 15.67
C GLN A 156 6.57 -5.62 14.68
N TRP A 157 6.75 -6.65 13.85
CA TRP A 157 7.74 -6.66 12.79
C TRP A 157 7.43 -5.59 11.73
N LEU A 158 6.18 -5.49 11.29
CA LEU A 158 5.74 -4.49 10.31
C LEU A 158 5.93 -3.06 10.85
N GLU A 159 5.56 -2.82 12.11
CA GLU A 159 5.78 -1.54 12.78
C GLU A 159 7.27 -1.16 12.83
N GLY A 160 8.13 -2.12 13.16
CA GLY A 160 9.58 -1.94 13.11
C GLY A 160 10.07 -1.56 11.71
N ARG A 161 9.61 -2.29 10.69
CA ARG A 161 9.96 -2.01 9.29
C ARG A 161 9.51 -0.63 8.82
N LEU A 162 8.27 -0.23 9.15
CA LEU A 162 7.74 1.09 8.81
C LEU A 162 8.41 2.20 9.64
N ARG A 163 8.93 1.90 10.83
CA ARG A 163 9.70 2.86 11.63
C ARG A 163 11.05 3.16 10.98
N GLU A 164 11.69 2.16 10.39
CA GLU A 164 13.03 2.26 9.79
C GLU A 164 13.05 2.75 8.34
N THR A 165 11.93 2.60 7.62
CA THR A 165 11.87 3.00 6.21
C THR A 165 12.05 4.51 6.01
N ARG A 166 12.73 4.86 4.91
CA ARG A 166 12.87 6.24 4.42
C ARG A 166 11.80 6.62 3.40
N ALA A 167 11.07 5.64 2.86
CA ALA A 167 9.95 5.89 1.98
C ALA A 167 8.82 6.58 2.73
N GLY A 168 8.07 7.43 2.01
CA GLY A 168 6.82 7.96 2.53
C GLY A 168 5.76 6.85 2.56
N PHE A 169 4.82 6.92 3.50
CA PHE A 169 3.67 6.03 3.49
C PHE A 169 2.39 6.69 3.98
N VAL A 170 1.28 6.21 3.42
CA VAL A 170 -0.08 6.49 3.87
C VAL A 170 -0.68 5.17 4.33
N LEU A 171 -1.16 5.12 5.57
CA LEU A 171 -1.84 3.95 6.12
C LEU A 171 -3.31 4.24 6.41
N ILE A 172 -4.17 3.27 6.13
CA ILE A 172 -5.49 3.18 6.73
C ILE A 172 -5.40 2.12 7.82
N SER A 173 -5.78 2.48 9.04
CA SER A 173 -6.00 1.52 10.11
C SER A 173 -7.34 1.80 10.77
N HIS A 174 -8.02 0.72 11.13
CA HIS A 174 -9.23 0.76 11.94
C HIS A 174 -8.94 0.62 13.42
N ASP A 175 -7.68 0.33 13.77
CA ASP A 175 -7.26 0.16 15.14
C ASP A 175 -7.06 1.53 15.80
N ARG A 176 -7.72 1.72 16.94
CA ARG A 176 -7.62 2.90 17.81
C ARG A 176 -6.93 2.54 19.13
N ALA A 177 -6.34 1.35 19.23
CA ALA A 177 -5.65 0.88 20.43
C ALA A 177 -4.30 1.58 20.65
#